data_AF-A0A7L2J9D5-F1
#
_entry.id   AF-A0A7L2J9D5-F1
#
_cell.length_a   1.000
_cell.length_b   1.000
_cell.length_c   1.000
_cell.angle_alpha   90.00
_cell.angle_beta   90.00
_cell.angle_gamma   90.00
#
_symmetry.space_group_name_H-M   'P 1'
#
loop_
_entity.id
_entity.type
_entity.pdbx_description
1 polymer ?
#
loop_
_entity_poly.entity_id
_entity_poly.type
_entity_poly.pdbx_seq_one_letter_code
_entity_poly.pdbx_strand_id
1 'polypeptide(L)'
;LYSRAAAGSAGPADSECHSYHCSLAPRLRLVVLDAYDTSTLGADPGSLRYQEALRVLREKNPNDDLNSPEGLKEPHFVAFNGGFSQAQLDWFNEVLKFSDENQEKVIVMAHVPLHPSASNGVCLAWNYEAALCIIHSHRCVVCVLAGHLHHGAYCLDSHGVHHLTLEGVIETPPDSNAFGTIYVYEDKMVLKGRGRIPDRVMHF
;
A
#
# COMPACT_ATOMS: atom_id res chain seq x y z
N LEU A 1 -6.39 15.15 10.57
CA LEU A 1 -6.66 14.04 9.64
C LEU A 1 -7.29 14.66 8.41
N TYR A 2 -6.65 14.52 7.26
CA TYR A 2 -7.16 15.03 5.98
C TYR A 2 -7.47 13.81 5.11
N SER A 3 -8.76 13.51 4.90
CA SER A 3 -9.20 12.42 4.04
C SER A 3 -9.43 12.93 2.62
N ARG A 4 -9.29 12.05 1.61
CA ARG A 4 -9.72 12.38 0.24
C ARG A 4 -11.24 12.59 0.25
N ALA A 5 -11.69 13.72 -0.29
CA ALA A 5 -13.12 13.92 -0.52
C ALA A 5 -13.60 12.91 -1.57
N ALA A 6 -14.72 12.23 -1.30
CA ALA A 6 -15.39 11.44 -2.33
C ALA A 6 -15.73 12.36 -3.51
N ALA A 7 -15.22 12.04 -4.70
CA ALA A 7 -15.52 12.83 -5.89
C ALA A 7 -17.04 12.85 -6.13
N GLY A 8 -17.59 14.04 -6.38
CA GLY A 8 -19.01 14.28 -6.52
C GLY A 8 -19.67 13.40 -7.59
N SER A 9 -20.57 12.53 -7.13
CA SER A 9 -21.68 12.05 -7.92
C SER A 9 -22.93 12.08 -7.03
N ALA A 10 -24.03 12.58 -7.56
CA ALA A 10 -25.32 12.70 -6.88
C ALA A 10 -26.00 11.31 -6.75
N GLY A 11 -25.32 10.37 -6.11
CA GLY A 11 -25.81 9.04 -5.76
C GLY A 11 -25.77 8.81 -4.24
N PRO A 12 -26.39 7.73 -3.72
CA PRO A 12 -26.35 7.42 -2.30
C PRO A 12 -24.90 7.22 -1.83
N ALA A 13 -24.67 7.41 -0.53
CA ALA A 13 -23.38 7.42 0.14
C ALA A 13 -22.65 6.06 0.12
N ASP A 14 -22.13 5.66 -1.05
CA ASP A 14 -21.33 4.44 -1.23
C ASP A 14 -19.86 4.74 -1.55
N SER A 15 -19.41 5.94 -1.17
CA SER A 15 -18.04 6.42 -1.39
C SER A 15 -17.28 6.47 -0.06
N GLU A 16 -17.18 5.35 0.65
CA GLU A 16 -16.24 5.26 1.75
C GLU A 16 -14.83 5.30 1.16
N CYS A 17 -14.19 6.46 1.29
CA CYS A 17 -12.79 6.61 0.96
C CYS A 17 -11.96 6.42 2.22
N HIS A 18 -11.17 5.34 2.23
CA HIS A 18 -10.32 5.00 3.38
C HIS A 18 -8.91 5.59 3.29
N SER A 19 -8.58 6.30 2.22
CA SER A 19 -7.28 6.97 2.07
C SER A 19 -7.26 8.33 2.76
N TYR A 20 -6.21 8.58 3.55
CA TYR A 20 -6.03 9.83 4.30
C TYR A 20 -4.56 10.14 4.54
N HIS A 21 -4.28 11.37 4.95
CA HIS A 21 -2.95 11.77 5.39
C HIS A 21 -3.02 12.65 6.65
N CYS A 22 -1.94 12.65 7.42
CA CYS A 22 -1.78 13.53 8.58
C CYS A 22 -0.29 13.87 8.81
N SER A 23 -0.04 15.04 9.39
CA SER A 23 1.29 15.36 9.92
C SER A 23 1.42 14.70 11.29
N LEU A 24 2.42 13.84 11.45
CA LEU A 24 2.72 13.17 12.72
C LEU A 24 3.60 14.04 13.61
N ALA A 25 4.48 14.82 12.99
CA ALA A 25 5.42 15.74 13.61
C ALA A 25 5.83 16.80 12.57
N PRO A 26 6.51 17.90 12.98
CA PRO A 26 7.07 18.85 12.02
C PRO A 26 7.94 18.15 10.97
N ARG A 27 7.67 18.40 9.69
CA ARG A 27 8.34 17.77 8.54
C ARG A 27 8.20 16.25 8.45
N LEU A 28 7.21 15.65 9.11
CA LEU A 28 6.90 14.22 8.99
C LEU A 28 5.42 14.01 8.71
N ARG A 29 5.12 13.35 7.59
CA ARG A 29 3.77 13.04 7.15
C ARG A 29 3.56 11.54 7.01
N LEU A 30 2.38 11.09 7.43
CA LEU A 30 1.86 9.78 7.13
C LEU A 30 0.83 9.91 6.01
N VAL A 31 0.91 9.04 5.02
CA VAL A 31 -0.12 8.86 3.98
C VAL A 31 -0.57 7.41 4.02
N VAL A 32 -1.87 7.18 4.16
CA VAL A 32 -2.48 5.85 4.12
C VAL A 32 -3.25 5.72 2.81
N LEU A 33 -2.87 4.73 2.01
CA LEU A 33 -3.53 4.36 0.77
C LEU A 33 -4.51 3.21 1.01
N ASP A 34 -5.63 3.27 0.31
CA ASP A 34 -6.59 2.18 0.22
C ASP A 34 -6.22 1.29 -0.97
N ALA A 35 -5.54 0.17 -0.67
CA ALA A 35 -5.13 -0.81 -1.67
C ALA A 35 -6.29 -1.68 -2.20
N TYR A 36 -7.52 -1.46 -1.73
CA TYR A 36 -8.74 -2.13 -2.18
C TYR A 36 -9.75 -1.14 -2.81
N ASP A 37 -9.33 0.09 -3.07
CA ASP A 37 -10.13 1.11 -3.75
C ASP A 37 -10.65 0.59 -5.11
N THR A 38 -9.80 -0.08 -5.88
CA THR A 38 -10.21 -0.92 -7.00
C THR A 38 -10.07 -2.39 -6.60
N SER A 39 -11.15 -3.03 -6.16
CA SER A 39 -11.14 -4.47 -5.83
C SER A 39 -12.54 -5.10 -5.92
N THR A 40 -12.57 -6.43 -5.93
CA THR A 40 -13.82 -7.20 -5.83
C THR A 40 -14.22 -7.51 -4.39
N LEU A 41 -13.40 -7.09 -3.41
CA LEU A 41 -13.68 -7.24 -1.98
C LEU A 41 -14.30 -5.97 -1.43
N GLY A 42 -15.20 -6.10 -0.46
CA GLY A 42 -15.77 -4.96 0.27
C GLY A 42 -16.68 -4.04 -0.57
N ALA A 43 -17.02 -4.42 -1.80
CA ALA A 43 -17.97 -3.72 -2.66
C ALA A 43 -19.22 -4.59 -2.92
N ASP A 44 -20.39 -3.97 -3.04
CA ASP A 44 -21.62 -4.67 -3.45
C ASP A 44 -21.43 -5.25 -4.86
N PRO A 45 -21.66 -6.56 -5.09
CA PRO A 45 -21.61 -7.17 -6.41
C PRO A 45 -22.48 -6.49 -7.49
N GLY A 46 -23.55 -5.79 -7.09
CA GLY A 46 -24.40 -5.01 -7.99
C GLY A 46 -23.85 -3.63 -8.35
N SER A 47 -22.82 -3.14 -7.64
CA SER A 47 -22.26 -1.80 -7.83
C SER A 47 -21.41 -1.71 -9.11
N LEU A 48 -21.34 -0.50 -9.68
CA LEU A 48 -20.45 -0.21 -10.82
C LEU A 48 -18.98 -0.43 -10.44
N ARG A 49 -18.58 -0.06 -9.21
CA ARG A 49 -17.21 -0.24 -8.70
C ARG A 49 -16.79 -1.72 -8.72
N TYR A 50 -17.66 -2.61 -8.24
CA TYR A 50 -17.39 -4.04 -8.27
C TYR A 50 -17.29 -4.56 -9.71
N GLN A 51 -18.22 -4.16 -10.60
CA GLN A 51 -18.23 -4.60 -11.99
C GLN A 51 -16.97 -4.16 -12.75
N GLU A 52 -16.51 -2.93 -12.53
CA GLU A 52 -15.27 -2.42 -13.11
C GLU A 52 -14.04 -3.16 -12.59
N ALA A 53 -13.94 -3.39 -11.28
CA ALA A 53 -12.85 -4.14 -10.68
C ALA A 53 -12.84 -5.61 -11.15
N LEU A 54 -14.01 -6.24 -11.24
CA LEU A 54 -14.16 -7.60 -11.75
C LEU A 54 -13.74 -7.69 -13.22
N ARG A 55 -14.04 -6.68 -14.04
CA ARG A 55 -13.60 -6.65 -15.45
C ARG A 55 -12.08 -6.62 -15.55
N VAL A 56 -11.41 -5.74 -14.79
CA VAL A 56 -9.93 -5.66 -14.74
C VAL A 56 -9.34 -6.99 -14.29
N LEU A 57 -9.89 -7.58 -13.21
CA LEU A 57 -9.43 -8.86 -12.70
C LEU A 57 -9.60 -9.99 -13.72
N ARG A 58 -10.77 -10.11 -14.36
CA ARG A 58 -11.07 -11.15 -15.35
C ARG A 58 -10.26 -11.02 -16.64
N GLU A 59 -9.85 -9.80 -17.01
CA GLU A 59 -8.95 -9.59 -18.15
C GLU A 59 -7.57 -10.22 -17.91
N LYS A 60 -7.11 -10.23 -16.65
CA LYS A 60 -5.79 -10.71 -16.26
C LYS A 60 -5.81 -12.13 -15.69
N ASN A 61 -6.94 -12.56 -15.16
CA ASN A 61 -7.14 -13.84 -14.49
C ASN A 61 -8.33 -14.60 -15.09
N PRO A 62 -8.05 -15.56 -16.02
CA PRO A 62 -9.08 -16.37 -16.65
C PRO A 62 -9.54 -17.55 -15.77
N ASN A 63 -8.96 -17.77 -14.59
CA ASN A 63 -9.27 -18.91 -13.75
C ASN A 63 -10.69 -18.83 -13.18
N ASP A 64 -11.35 -19.98 -12.98
CA ASP A 64 -12.66 -20.04 -12.32
C ASP A 64 -12.57 -19.56 -10.86
N ASP A 65 -11.55 -20.04 -10.13
CA ASP A 65 -11.15 -19.51 -8.83
C ASP A 65 -10.26 -18.29 -9.02
N LEU A 66 -10.82 -17.10 -8.82
CA LEU A 66 -10.12 -15.83 -8.92
C LEU A 66 -9.06 -15.61 -7.83
N ASN A 67 -8.99 -16.46 -6.81
CA ASN A 67 -7.88 -16.44 -5.85
C ASN A 67 -6.66 -17.24 -6.33
N SER A 68 -6.80 -18.07 -7.36
CA SER A 68 -5.68 -18.87 -7.87
C SER A 68 -4.76 -18.04 -8.76
N PRO A 69 -3.45 -17.92 -8.42
CA PRO A 69 -2.45 -17.30 -9.28
C PRO A 69 -1.86 -18.27 -10.33
N GLU A 70 -2.27 -19.54 -10.31
CA GLU A 70 -1.68 -20.59 -11.15
C GLU A 70 -1.88 -20.29 -12.63
N GLY A 71 -0.80 -20.41 -13.42
CA GLY A 71 -0.81 -20.17 -14.87
C GLY A 71 -0.88 -18.70 -15.30
N LEU A 72 -0.96 -17.75 -14.36
CA LEU A 72 -1.02 -16.33 -14.69
C LEU A 72 0.36 -15.79 -15.09
N LYS A 73 0.38 -14.92 -16.11
CA LYS A 73 1.56 -14.14 -16.48
C LYS A 73 1.90 -13.09 -15.42
N GLU A 74 0.87 -12.51 -14.82
CA GLU A 74 0.94 -11.49 -13.78
C GLU A 74 0.23 -12.07 -12.53
N PRO A 75 0.95 -12.83 -11.69
CA PRO A 75 0.34 -13.68 -10.66
C PRO A 75 -0.31 -12.91 -9.51
N HIS A 76 -0.14 -11.59 -9.46
CA HIS A 76 -0.76 -10.70 -8.48
C HIS A 76 -2.18 -10.25 -8.83
N PHE A 77 -2.67 -10.54 -10.05
CA PHE A 77 -4.08 -10.30 -10.39
C PHE A 77 -4.99 -11.40 -9.85
N VAL A 78 -5.16 -11.41 -8.54
CA VAL A 78 -6.03 -12.34 -7.78
C VAL A 78 -7.01 -11.56 -6.91
N ALA A 79 -8.15 -12.19 -6.57
CA ALA A 79 -9.26 -11.54 -5.88
C ALA A 79 -8.94 -11.07 -4.47
N PHE A 80 -7.97 -11.69 -3.79
CA PHE A 80 -7.52 -11.24 -2.46
C PHE A 80 -6.62 -9.99 -2.48
N ASN A 81 -6.23 -9.52 -3.67
CA ASN A 81 -5.54 -8.25 -3.87
C ASN A 81 -6.51 -7.16 -4.35
N GLY A 82 -5.97 -5.98 -4.60
CA GLY A 82 -6.67 -4.86 -5.21
C GLY A 82 -5.68 -3.87 -5.78
N GLY A 83 -6.19 -2.74 -6.25
CA GLY A 83 -5.41 -1.63 -6.75
C GLY A 83 -5.98 -0.28 -6.33
N PHE A 84 -5.42 0.76 -6.93
CA PHE A 84 -5.74 2.15 -6.64
C PHE A 84 -6.58 2.73 -7.78
N SER A 85 -7.66 3.45 -7.48
CA SER A 85 -8.37 4.22 -8.51
C SER A 85 -7.50 5.38 -9.00
N GLN A 86 -7.78 5.88 -10.21
CA GLN A 86 -7.09 7.06 -10.74
C GLN A 86 -7.26 8.26 -9.80
N ALA A 87 -8.46 8.45 -9.25
CA ALA A 87 -8.72 9.52 -8.29
C ALA A 87 -7.86 9.41 -7.02
N GLN A 88 -7.41 8.20 -6.62
CA GLN A 88 -6.54 8.03 -5.46
C GLN A 88 -5.09 8.34 -5.82
N LEU A 89 -4.67 7.91 -7.00
CA LEU A 89 -3.33 8.18 -7.53
C LEU A 89 -3.13 9.68 -7.74
N ASP A 90 -4.11 10.38 -8.33
CA ASP A 90 -4.07 11.84 -8.52
C ASP A 90 -4.00 12.57 -7.17
N TRP A 91 -4.85 12.18 -6.21
CA TRP A 91 -4.83 12.73 -4.86
C TRP A 91 -3.49 12.46 -4.15
N PHE A 92 -2.95 11.26 -4.28
CA PHE A 92 -1.68 10.87 -3.67
C PHE A 92 -0.53 11.72 -4.23
N ASN A 93 -0.49 11.93 -5.54
CA ASN A 93 0.48 12.80 -6.22
C ASN A 93 0.42 14.24 -5.69
N GLU A 94 -0.78 14.81 -5.50
CA GLU A 94 -0.92 16.16 -4.94
C GLU A 94 -0.44 16.25 -3.47
N VAL A 95 -0.69 15.20 -2.67
CA VAL A 95 -0.18 15.14 -1.28
C VAL A 95 1.35 15.08 -1.26
N LEU A 96 1.97 14.31 -2.16
CA LEU A 96 3.43 14.21 -2.24
C LEU A 96 4.06 15.50 -2.79
N LYS A 97 3.44 16.14 -3.77
CA LYS A 97 3.86 17.46 -4.26
C LYS A 97 3.87 18.51 -3.14
N PHE A 98 2.79 18.57 -2.35
CA PHE A 98 2.75 19.43 -1.16
C PHE A 98 3.89 19.09 -0.20
N SER A 99 4.17 17.81 0.02
CA SER A 99 5.19 17.35 0.96
C SER A 99 6.61 17.70 0.49
N ASP A 100 6.89 17.62 -0.82
CA ASP A 100 8.15 18.07 -1.42
C ASP A 100 8.35 19.58 -1.22
N GLU A 101 7.33 20.39 -1.52
CA GLU A 101 7.37 21.86 -1.37
C GLU A 101 7.62 22.29 0.09
N ASN A 102 7.13 21.50 1.05
CA ASN A 102 7.28 21.74 2.48
C ASN A 102 8.46 20.99 3.12
N GLN A 103 9.31 20.34 2.31
CA GLN A 103 10.48 19.58 2.76
C GLN A 103 10.15 18.54 3.84
N GLU A 104 8.98 17.90 3.72
CA GLU A 104 8.55 16.84 4.62
C GLU A 104 9.19 15.50 4.21
N LYS A 105 9.34 14.61 5.19
CA LYS A 105 9.54 13.18 4.96
C LYS A 105 8.19 12.48 5.03
N VAL A 106 7.91 11.62 4.06
CA VAL A 106 6.63 10.91 3.91
C VAL A 106 6.83 9.42 4.15
N ILE A 107 6.05 8.89 5.08
CA ILE A 107 5.84 7.46 5.26
C ILE A 107 4.49 7.12 4.61
N VAL A 108 4.51 6.20 3.65
CA VAL A 108 3.32 5.68 2.99
C VAL A 108 2.94 4.36 3.65
N MET A 109 1.65 4.13 3.86
CA MET A 109 1.11 2.85 4.32
C MET A 109 0.08 2.33 3.32
N ALA A 110 0.14 1.05 3.01
CA ALA A 110 -0.87 0.34 2.22
C ALA A 110 -1.00 -1.09 2.78
N HIS A 111 -2.18 -1.72 2.70
CA HIS A 111 -2.27 -3.11 3.16
C HIS A 111 -1.45 -4.05 2.26
N VAL A 112 -1.62 -3.92 0.94
CA VAL A 112 -0.93 -4.74 -0.07
C VAL A 112 0.41 -4.09 -0.45
N PRO A 113 1.51 -4.87 -0.56
CA PRO A 113 2.81 -4.36 -0.98
C PRO A 113 2.79 -3.66 -2.35
N LEU A 114 3.69 -2.68 -2.51
CA LEU A 114 3.85 -1.90 -3.74
C LEU A 114 5.11 -2.23 -4.53
N HIS A 115 6.11 -2.86 -3.92
CA HIS A 115 7.38 -3.15 -4.59
C HIS A 115 7.59 -4.67 -4.74
N PRO A 116 7.94 -5.17 -5.94
CA PRO A 116 8.12 -6.61 -6.17
C PRO A 116 9.14 -7.26 -5.24
N SER A 117 10.26 -6.58 -4.96
CA SER A 117 11.30 -7.08 -4.04
C SER A 117 10.93 -6.99 -2.55
N ALA A 118 9.80 -6.37 -2.21
CA ALA A 118 9.20 -6.38 -0.88
C ALA A 118 7.90 -7.23 -0.87
N SER A 119 7.82 -8.18 -1.80
CA SER A 119 6.71 -9.10 -1.99
C SER A 119 7.23 -10.49 -2.42
N ASN A 120 6.34 -11.46 -2.60
CA ASN A 120 6.60 -12.75 -3.24
C ASN A 120 6.12 -12.80 -4.70
N GLY A 121 5.74 -11.67 -5.28
CA GLY A 121 5.21 -11.55 -6.63
C GLY A 121 3.72 -11.82 -6.77
N VAL A 122 3.09 -12.55 -5.83
CA VAL A 122 1.64 -12.76 -5.76
C VAL A 122 0.98 -11.68 -4.89
N CYS A 123 1.56 -11.39 -3.72
CA CYS A 123 1.07 -10.40 -2.76
C CYS A 123 1.48 -8.98 -3.17
N LEU A 124 0.93 -8.46 -4.26
CA LEU A 124 1.32 -7.17 -4.86
C LEU A 124 0.09 -6.44 -5.41
N ALA A 125 0.02 -5.12 -5.25
CA ALA A 125 -1.12 -4.35 -5.73
C ALA A 125 -1.25 -4.46 -7.27
N TRP A 126 -2.48 -4.54 -7.79
CA TRP A 126 -2.74 -4.78 -9.22
C TRP A 126 -2.01 -3.79 -10.14
N ASN A 127 -2.06 -2.50 -9.79
CA ASN A 127 -1.40 -1.42 -10.51
C ASN A 127 -0.27 -0.80 -9.68
N TYR A 128 0.54 -1.65 -9.03
CA TYR A 128 1.67 -1.22 -8.21
C TYR A 128 2.65 -0.32 -8.97
N GLU A 129 2.85 -0.54 -10.29
CA GLU A 129 3.74 0.29 -11.10
C GLU A 129 3.28 1.75 -11.13
N ALA A 130 1.97 2.01 -11.14
CA ALA A 130 1.43 3.36 -11.13
C ALA A 130 1.72 4.08 -9.80
N ALA A 131 1.56 3.37 -8.68
CA ALA A 131 1.89 3.90 -7.35
C ALA A 131 3.41 4.13 -7.19
N LEU A 132 4.24 3.19 -7.66
CA LEU A 132 5.70 3.36 -7.65
C LEU A 132 6.14 4.53 -8.52
N CYS A 133 5.57 4.71 -9.71
CA CYS A 133 5.87 5.83 -10.60
C CYS A 133 5.64 7.19 -9.91
N ILE A 134 4.53 7.32 -9.18
CA ILE A 134 4.26 8.51 -8.36
C ILE A 134 5.30 8.65 -7.25
N ILE A 135 5.54 7.59 -6.47
CA ILE A 135 6.55 7.61 -5.39
C ILE A 135 7.92 8.05 -5.91
N HIS A 136 8.35 7.54 -7.07
CA HIS A 136 9.66 7.83 -7.68
C HIS A 136 9.74 9.23 -8.30
N SER A 137 8.60 9.88 -8.55
CA SER A 137 8.53 11.26 -9.02
C SER A 137 8.72 12.29 -7.90
N HIS A 138 8.74 11.85 -6.64
CA HIS A 138 8.82 12.70 -5.44
C HIS A 138 10.01 12.32 -4.56
N ARG A 139 10.63 13.32 -3.92
CA ARG A 139 11.82 13.11 -3.07
C ARG A 139 11.48 12.97 -1.58
N CYS A 140 10.27 13.35 -1.20
CA CYS A 140 9.80 13.32 0.17
C CYS A 140 9.55 11.90 0.71
N VAL A 141 9.24 10.92 -0.15
CA VAL A 141 8.94 9.55 0.29
C VAL A 141 10.19 8.85 0.79
N VAL A 142 10.17 8.40 2.05
CA VAL A 142 11.31 7.69 2.67
C VAL A 142 11.00 6.22 2.95
N CYS A 143 9.73 5.88 3.12
CA CYS A 143 9.34 4.50 3.40
C CYS A 143 7.90 4.19 2.98
N VAL A 144 7.71 2.98 2.47
CA VAL A 144 6.42 2.32 2.28
C VAL A 144 6.32 1.17 3.27
N LEU A 145 5.29 1.19 4.11
CA LEU A 145 4.94 0.12 5.03
C LEU A 145 3.77 -0.68 4.48
N ALA A 146 3.91 -2.00 4.45
CA ALA A 146 2.87 -2.92 4.02
C ALA A 146 2.68 -4.10 4.98
N GLY A 147 1.58 -4.82 4.80
CA GLY A 147 1.32 -6.12 5.41
C GLY A 147 1.03 -7.14 4.33
N HIS A 148 -0.06 -7.89 4.49
CA HIS A 148 -0.62 -8.84 3.50
C HIS A 148 0.26 -10.07 3.21
N LEU A 149 1.55 -9.89 2.89
CA LEU A 149 2.53 -10.97 2.85
C LEU A 149 2.99 -11.31 4.28
N HIS A 150 2.34 -12.30 4.89
CA HIS A 150 2.60 -12.68 6.28
C HIS A 150 4.03 -13.18 6.55
N HIS A 151 4.77 -13.59 5.51
CA HIS A 151 6.18 -13.94 5.64
C HIS A 151 7.08 -12.74 5.93
N GLY A 152 6.62 -11.52 5.62
CA GLY A 152 7.42 -10.30 5.65
C GLY A 152 8.39 -10.21 4.47
N ALA A 153 8.83 -9.00 4.16
CA ALA A 153 9.85 -8.73 3.15
C ALA A 153 10.41 -7.31 3.31
N TYR A 154 11.59 -7.07 2.76
CA TYR A 154 12.21 -5.75 2.78
C TYR A 154 13.12 -5.52 1.59
N CYS A 155 13.07 -4.32 1.02
CA CYS A 155 14.11 -3.81 0.13
C CYS A 155 14.30 -2.30 0.26
N LEU A 156 15.49 -1.82 -0.10
CA LEU A 156 15.75 -0.43 -0.42
C LEU A 156 15.77 -0.32 -1.95
N ASP A 157 14.90 0.52 -2.52
CA ASP A 157 14.86 0.68 -3.98
C ASP A 157 15.93 1.64 -4.50
N SER A 158 16.06 1.72 -5.83
CA SER A 158 17.06 2.58 -6.50
C SER A 158 16.84 4.08 -6.31
N HIS A 159 15.68 4.49 -5.79
CA HIS A 159 15.33 5.89 -5.51
C HIS A 159 15.55 6.26 -4.03
N GLY A 160 16.05 5.31 -3.22
CA GLY A 160 16.30 5.53 -1.80
C GLY A 160 15.06 5.33 -0.93
N VAL A 161 14.00 4.69 -1.44
CA VAL A 161 12.78 4.43 -0.66
C VAL A 161 12.85 3.06 -0.02
N HIS A 162 12.61 3.00 1.29
CA HIS A 162 12.52 1.75 2.03
C HIS A 162 11.14 1.12 1.85
N HIS A 163 11.05 -0.09 1.28
CA HIS A 163 9.82 -0.86 1.24
C HIS A 163 9.89 -1.96 2.29
N LEU A 164 9.02 -1.89 3.29
CA LEU A 164 8.98 -2.83 4.41
C LEU A 164 7.59 -3.46 4.50
N THR A 165 7.54 -4.76 4.30
CA THR A 165 6.35 -5.59 4.48
C THR A 165 6.47 -6.35 5.79
N LEU A 166 5.57 -6.10 6.72
CA LEU A 166 5.60 -6.63 8.08
C LEU A 166 5.05 -8.05 8.14
N GLU A 167 5.69 -8.88 8.96
CA GLU A 167 5.26 -10.25 9.25
C GLU A 167 3.87 -10.28 9.89
N GLY A 168 3.06 -11.27 9.51
CA GLY A 168 1.69 -11.41 9.96
C GLY A 168 1.59 -12.07 11.33
N VAL A 169 0.85 -11.45 12.25
CA VAL A 169 0.54 -12.02 13.57
C VAL A 169 -0.16 -13.38 13.45
N ILE A 170 -1.05 -13.54 12.47
CA ILE A 170 -1.87 -14.74 12.28
C ILE A 170 -1.05 -16.02 12.01
N GLU A 171 0.11 -15.91 11.37
CA GLU A 171 1.04 -17.02 11.10
C GLU A 171 2.18 -17.11 12.11
N THR A 172 2.09 -16.36 13.22
CA THR A 172 3.12 -16.34 14.25
C THR A 172 2.79 -17.37 15.33
N PRO A 173 3.72 -18.27 15.68
CA PRO A 173 3.46 -19.26 16.72
C PRO A 173 3.32 -18.61 18.10
N PRO A 174 2.62 -19.25 19.07
CA PRO A 174 2.34 -18.66 20.38
C PRO A 174 3.57 -18.34 21.24
N ASP A 175 4.73 -18.92 20.93
CA ASP A 175 6.03 -18.68 21.58
C ASP A 175 6.85 -17.56 20.92
N SER A 176 6.27 -16.85 19.94
CA SER A 176 6.88 -15.73 19.23
C SER A 176 5.96 -14.50 19.19
N ASN A 177 6.35 -13.46 18.44
CA ASN A 177 5.60 -12.21 18.24
C ASN A 177 5.82 -11.68 16.82
N ALA A 178 4.95 -10.77 16.36
CA ALA A 178 5.11 -10.08 15.09
C ALA A 178 4.62 -8.63 15.19
N PHE A 179 5.36 -7.80 15.94
CA PHE A 179 5.12 -6.36 16.04
C PHE A 179 6.43 -5.61 16.28
N GLY A 180 6.40 -4.28 16.22
CA GLY A 180 7.58 -3.46 16.52
C GLY A 180 7.25 -1.99 16.74
N THR A 181 8.28 -1.21 17.05
CA THR A 181 8.20 0.24 17.22
C THR A 181 9.19 0.92 16.27
N ILE A 182 8.71 1.85 15.45
CA ILE A 182 9.57 2.67 14.59
C ILE A 182 9.84 4.01 15.28
N TYR A 183 11.11 4.28 15.55
CA TYR A 183 11.60 5.57 16.04
C TYR A 183 12.07 6.40 14.85
N VAL A 184 11.53 7.60 14.68
CA VAL A 184 11.88 8.49 13.57
C VAL A 184 12.80 9.60 14.07
N TYR A 185 13.97 9.71 13.46
CA TYR A 185 14.98 10.76 13.70
C TYR A 185 15.10 11.65 12.47
N GLU A 186 15.95 12.68 12.51
CA GLU A 186 16.14 13.59 11.37
C GLU A 186 16.79 12.93 10.15
N ASP A 187 17.64 11.92 10.36
CA ASP A 187 18.47 11.26 9.34
C ASP A 187 18.07 9.81 9.03
N LYS A 188 17.17 9.22 9.84
CA LYS A 188 16.82 7.80 9.74
C LYS A 188 15.56 7.42 10.50
N MET A 189 15.07 6.23 10.20
CA MET A 189 14.15 5.47 11.04
C MET A 189 14.85 4.27 11.65
N VAL A 190 14.49 3.92 12.89
CA VAL A 190 14.95 2.71 13.57
C VAL A 190 13.74 1.87 13.96
N LEU A 191 13.58 0.72 13.34
CA LEU A 191 12.62 -0.30 13.74
C LEU A 191 13.21 -1.16 14.85
N LYS A 192 12.51 -1.23 15.97
CA LYS A 192 12.72 -2.19 17.05
C LYS A 192 11.65 -3.26 17.01
N GLY A 193 12.01 -4.41 16.45
CA GLY A 193 11.10 -5.52 16.22
C GLY A 193 10.99 -6.48 17.41
N ARG A 194 9.96 -7.31 17.38
CA ARG A 194 9.70 -8.38 18.34
C ARG A 194 9.32 -9.66 17.61
N GLY A 195 9.94 -10.76 18.03
CA GLY A 195 9.75 -12.08 17.44
C GLY A 195 10.23 -12.13 15.99
N ARG A 196 9.30 -12.31 15.06
CA ARG A 196 9.58 -12.47 13.63
C ARG A 196 10.03 -11.17 12.95
N ILE A 197 9.68 -10.00 13.51
CA ILE A 197 10.08 -8.71 12.95
C ILE A 197 11.52 -8.39 13.38
N PRO A 198 12.49 -8.27 12.44
CA PRO A 198 13.86 -7.93 12.78
C PRO A 198 14.03 -6.43 13.07
N ASP A 199 14.99 -6.10 13.92
CA ASP A 199 15.47 -4.73 14.06
C ASP A 199 16.01 -4.21 12.72
N ARG A 200 15.77 -2.93 12.43
CA ARG A 200 16.23 -2.30 11.18
C ARG A 200 16.61 -0.84 11.38
N VAL A 201 17.64 -0.40 10.67
CA VAL A 201 17.98 1.01 10.52
C VAL A 201 17.77 1.39 9.05
N MET A 202 17.04 2.46 8.80
CA MET A 202 16.58 2.91 7.49
C MET A 202 16.95 4.39 7.33
N HIS A 203 18.01 4.70 6.60
CA HIS A 203 18.54 6.06 6.44
C HIS A 203 17.83 6.82 5.31
N PHE A 204 17.59 8.11 5.51
CA PHE A 204 16.89 8.99 4.56
C PHE A 204 17.75 9.54 3.42
#